data_AF-A0A7W0GZ37-F1
#
_entry.id   AF-A0A7W0GZ37-F1
#
_cell.length_a   1.000
_cell.length_b   1.000
_cell.length_c   1.000
_cell.angle_alpha   90.00
_cell.angle_beta   90.00
_cell.angle_gamma   90.00
#
_symmetry.space_group_name_H-M   'P 1'
#
loop_
_entity.id
_entity.type
_entity.pdbx_description
1 polymer ?
#
loop_
_entity_poly.entity_id
_entity_poly.type
_entity_poly.pdbx_seq_one_letter_code
_entity_poly.pdbx_strand_id
1 'polypeptide(L)' 'MAFTLPPLPYDYKALEPHIDEQTMRIHHDKHHGTYVTNLNAALEPHPDLQKKSVEALLASL' A
#
# COMPACT_ATOMS: atom_id res chain seq x y z
N MET A 1 -0.50 3.08 13.03
CA MET A 1 -0.19 1.97 12.09
C MET A 1 1.26 2.12 11.65
N ALA A 2 1.98 1.02 11.50
CA ALA A 2 3.41 1.04 11.16
C ALA A 2 3.64 1.43 9.69
N PHE A 3 2.74 1.01 8.79
CA PHE A 3 2.76 1.33 7.36
C PHE A 3 1.54 2.14 6.96
N THR A 4 1.70 3.02 5.97
CA THR A 4 0.63 3.86 5.42
C THR A 4 0.51 3.65 3.92
N LEU A 5 -0.71 3.82 3.39
CA LEU A 5 -0.95 3.86 1.95
C LEU A 5 -0.46 5.23 1.45
N PRO A 6 0.61 5.30 0.62
CA PRO A 6 1.07 6.57 0.08
C PRO A 6 -0.02 7.16 -0.82
N PRO A 7 -0.27 8.48 -0.78
CA PRO A 7 -1.19 9.10 -1.72
C PRO A 7 -0.66 8.97 -3.15
N LEU A 8 -1.57 8.91 -4.12
CA LEU A 8 -1.18 9.06 -5.53
C LEU A 8 -0.50 10.43 -5.73
N PRO A 9 0.61 10.50 -6.47
CA PRO A 9 1.29 11.76 -6.77
C PRO A 9 0.58 12.59 -7.86
N TYR A 10 -0.58 12.13 -8.34
CA TYR A 10 -1.40 12.74 -9.38
C TYR A 10 -2.88 12.39 -9.17
N ASP A 11 -3.76 13.08 -9.89
CA ASP A 11 -5.21 12.83 -9.88
C ASP A 11 -5.54 11.44 -10.46
N TYR A 12 -6.61 10.78 -10.00
CA TYR A 12 -7.02 9.45 -10.48
C TYR A 12 -7.22 9.38 -11.99
N LYS A 13 -7.61 10.48 -12.64
CA LYS A 13 -7.82 10.53 -14.10
C LYS A 13 -6.57 10.97 -14.89
N ALA A 14 -5.44 11.22 -14.24
CA ALA A 14 -4.26 11.81 -14.88
C ALA A 14 -3.63 10.93 -15.97
N LEU A 15 -4.00 9.65 -16.04
CA LEU A 15 -3.46 8.69 -16.99
C LEU A 15 -4.42 8.36 -18.14
N GLU A 16 -5.56 9.04 -18.24
CA GLU A 16 -6.46 8.88 -19.39
C GLU A 16 -5.81 9.39 -20.70
N PRO A 17 -6.10 8.77 -21.86
CA PRO A 17 -7.00 7.64 -22.07
C PRO A 17 -6.32 6.27 -21.93
N HIS A 18 -5.09 6.21 -21.39
CA HIS A 18 -4.31 4.98 -21.32
C HIS A 18 -4.71 4.09 -20.13
N ILE A 19 -5.07 4.71 -19.00
CA ILE A 19 -5.64 4.02 -17.84
C ILE A 19 -6.81 4.87 -17.33
N ASP A 20 -7.98 4.25 -17.20
CA ASP A 20 -9.20 4.93 -16.78
C ASP A 20 -9.22 5.23 -15.26
N GLU A 21 -9.97 6.28 -14.88
CA GLU A 21 -10.12 6.71 -13.48
C GLU A 21 -10.61 5.57 -12.57
N GLN A 22 -11.56 4.75 -13.04
CA GLN A 22 -12.15 3.67 -12.24
C GLN A 22 -11.10 2.60 -11.90
N THR A 23 -10.28 2.20 -12.87
CA THR A 23 -9.13 1.32 -12.66
C THR A 23 -8.16 1.91 -11.63
N MET A 24 -7.82 3.19 -11.75
CA MET A 24 -6.92 3.85 -10.79
C MET A 24 -7.49 3.86 -9.37
N ARG A 25 -8.79 4.10 -9.21
CA ARG A 25 -9.47 4.03 -7.90
C ARG A 25 -9.45 2.63 -7.31
N ILE A 26 -9.79 1.62 -8.09
CA ILE A 26 -9.81 0.23 -7.62
C ILE A 26 -8.38 -0.24 -7.28
N HIS A 27 -7.40 0.05 -8.13
CA HIS A 27 -6.02 -0.34 -7.90
C HIS A 27 -5.45 0.32 -6.63
N HIS A 28 -5.53 1.64 -6.51
CA HIS A 28 -4.96 2.34 -5.36
C HIS A 28 -5.77 2.11 -4.08
N ASP A 29 -7.08 2.38 -4.09
CA ASP A 29 -7.86 2.43 -2.84
C ASP A 29 -8.22 1.04 -2.33
N LYS A 30 -8.40 0.07 -3.23
CA LYS A 30 -8.77 -1.31 -2.87
C LYS A 30 -7.54 -2.20 -2.83
N HIS A 31 -6.88 -2.45 -3.96
CA HIS A 31 -5.79 -3.44 -3.98
C HIS A 31 -4.59 -3.02 -3.12
N HIS A 32 -4.02 -1.83 -3.35
CA HIS A 32 -2.89 -1.34 -2.55
C HIS A 32 -3.31 -1.10 -1.09
N GLY A 33 -4.48 -0.48 -0.88
CA GLY A 33 -5.05 -0.29 0.47
C GLY A 33 -5.22 -1.59 1.27
N THR A 34 -5.66 -2.68 0.64
CA THR A 34 -5.78 -3.99 1.29
C THR A 34 -4.42 -4.57 1.68
N TYR A 35 -3.38 -4.45 0.84
CA TYR A 35 -2.04 -4.91 1.23
C TYR A 35 -1.53 -4.20 2.47
N VAL A 36 -1.66 -2.87 2.53
CA VAL A 36 -1.24 -2.07 3.70
C VAL A 36 -2.04 -2.43 4.95
N THR A 37 -3.36 -2.59 4.80
CA THR A 37 -4.24 -2.97 5.93
C THR A 37 -3.84 -4.33 6.50
N ASN A 38 -3.67 -5.33 5.64
CA ASN A 38 -3.36 -6.69 6.06
C ASN A 38 -1.92 -6.81 6.60
N LEU A 39 -0.97 -6.07 6.05
CA LEU A 39 0.39 -5.98 6.60
C LEU A 39 0.36 -5.45 8.04
N ASN A 40 -0.34 -4.35 8.29
CA ASN A 40 -0.46 -3.79 9.64
C ASN A 40 -1.14 -4.77 10.61
N ALA A 41 -2.20 -5.46 10.18
CA ALA A 41 -2.87 -6.47 11.00
C ALA A 41 -1.94 -7.65 11.35
N ALA A 42 -1.16 -8.13 10.37
CA ALA A 42 -0.20 -9.21 10.59
C ALA A 42 0.94 -8.81 11.54
N LEU A 43 1.33 -7.52 11.54
CA LEU A 43 2.43 -7.02 12.37
C LEU A 43 1.99 -6.52 13.75
N GLU A 44 0.69 -6.42 14.03
CA GLU A 44 0.14 -5.97 15.32
C GLU A 44 0.79 -6.70 16.53
N PRO A 45 0.95 -8.04 16.53
CA PRO A 45 1.59 -8.74 17.65
C PRO A 45 3.14 -8.72 17.62
N HIS A 46 3.77 -8.04 16.66
CA HIS A 46 5.23 -8.05 16.44
C HIS A 46 5.85 -6.64 16.45
N PRO A 47 6.03 -6.01 17.64
CA PRO A 47 6.52 -4.62 17.75
C PRO A 47 7.93 -4.38 17.20
N ASP A 48 8.77 -5.41 17.18
CA ASP A 48 10.12 -5.40 16.61
C ASP A 48 10.08 -5.37 15.08
N LEU A 49 9.14 -6.08 14.46
CA LEU A 49 8.95 -6.08 13.01
C LEU A 49 8.29 -4.79 12.51
N GLN A 50 7.43 -4.16 13.31
CA GLN A 50 6.83 -2.84 12.98
C GLN A 50 7.87 -1.73 12.79
N LYS A 51 9.08 -1.88 13.33
CA LYS A 51 10.18 -0.89 13.19
C LYS A 51 11.00 -1.07 11.91
N LYS A 52 10.82 -2.19 11.20
CA LYS A 52 11.54 -2.47 9.96
C LYS A 52 10.87 -1.77 8.79
N SER A 53 11.65 -1.39 7.77
CA SER A 53 11.10 -1.00 6.48
C SER A 53 10.52 -2.20 5.74
N VAL A 54 9.70 -1.97 4.70
CA VAL A 54 9.15 -3.05 3.87
C VAL A 54 10.28 -3.87 3.24
N GLU A 55 11.33 -3.22 2.74
CA GLU A 55 12.50 -3.86 2.14
C GLU A 55 13.21 -4.77 3.13
N ALA A 56 13.38 -4.34 4.38
CA ALA A 56 14.01 -5.14 5.42
C ALA A 56 13.17 -6.36 5.83
N LEU A 57 11.84 -6.26 5.76
CA LEU A 57 10.94 -7.41 5.97
C LEU A 57 11.07 -8.43 4.83
N LEU A 58 11.15 -7.97 3.58
CA LEU A 58 11.26 -8.83 2.40
C LEU A 58 12.65 -9.46 2.23
N ALA A 59 13.72 -8.76 2.63
CA ALA A 59 15.08 -9.26 2.51
C ALA A 59 15.41 -10.41 3.49
N SER A 60 14.49 -10.73 4.40
CA SER A 60 14.62 -11.81 5.41
C SER A 60 13.79 -13.06 5.06
N LEU A 61 13.36 -13.19 3.80
CA LEU A 61 12.67 -14.36 3.25
C LEU A 61 13.63 -15.53 3.00
#